data_AF-A0A1H9Q2C7-F1
#
_entry.id   AF-A0A1H9Q2C7-F1
#
_cell.length_a   1.000
_cell.length_b   1.000
_cell.length_c   1.000
_cell.angle_alpha   90.00
_cell.angle_beta   90.00
_cell.angle_gamma   90.00
#
_symmetry.space_group_name_H-M   'P 1'
#
loop_
_entity.id
_entity.type
_entity.pdbx_description
1 polymer ?
#
loop_
_entity_poly.entity_id
_entity_poly.type
_entity_poly.pdbx_seq_one_letter_code
_entity_poly.pdbx_strand_id
1 'polypeptide(L)' 'MSKSIDIRRLSKAISFNKDNGTKVNYFLYPEFEIHQNVLPANTIQDWHKHQAIEEIIVPTKGM' A
#
# COMPACT_ATOMS: atom_id res chain seq x y z
N MET A 1 8.87 -10.09 28.11
CA MET A 1 8.73 -10.87 26.87
C MET A 1 9.05 -9.96 25.69
N SER A 2 10.05 -10.28 24.87
CA SER A 2 10.33 -9.53 23.65
C SER A 2 9.19 -9.77 22.65
N LYS A 3 8.55 -8.70 22.17
CA LYS A 3 7.55 -8.83 21.09
C LYS A 3 8.22 -9.42 19.86
N SER A 4 7.65 -10.50 19.33
CA SER A 4 8.05 -11.03 18.03
C SER A 4 7.68 -10.02 16.94
N ILE A 5 8.59 -9.77 16.00
CA ILE A 5 8.37 -8.88 14.85
C ILE A 5 8.16 -9.77 13.62
N ASP A 6 7.03 -9.62 12.93
CA ASP A 6 6.81 -10.25 11.62
C ASP A 6 7.39 -9.34 10.52
N ILE A 7 8.34 -9.85 9.74
CA ILE A 7 8.99 -9.14 8.63
C ILE A 7 8.55 -9.78 7.32
N ARG A 8 7.86 -9.01 6.47
CA ARG A 8 7.42 -9.45 5.14
C ARG A 8 8.32 -8.88 4.05
N ARG A 9 8.63 -9.71 3.06
CA ARG A 9 9.34 -9.32 1.84
C ARG A 9 8.35 -8.99 0.74
N LEU A 10 8.70 -8.03 -0.12
CA LEU A 10 7.91 -7.63 -1.28
C LEU A 10 7.54 -8.80 -2.22
N SER A 11 8.38 -9.84 -2.31
CA SER A 11 8.10 -11.04 -3.11
C SER A 11 6.89 -11.86 -2.64
N LYS A 12 6.32 -11.53 -1.47
CA LYS A 12 5.08 -12.13 -0.95
C LYS A 12 3.84 -11.28 -1.23
N ALA A 13 4.01 -10.09 -1.80
CA ALA A 13 2.89 -9.22 -2.16
C ALA A 13 2.25 -9.66 -3.47
N ILE A 14 0.99 -9.28 -3.65
CA ILE A 14 0.33 -9.30 -4.94
C ILE A 14 0.63 -7.95 -5.61
N SER A 15 1.33 -7.95 -6.73
CA SER A 15 1.72 -6.73 -7.44
C SER A 15 0.79 -6.42 -8.60
N PHE A 16 0.39 -5.16 -8.73
CA PHE A 16 -0.46 -4.69 -9.81
C PHE A 16 -0.04 -3.30 -10.30
N ASN A 17 -0.15 -3.07 -11.60
CA ASN A 17 0.04 -1.74 -12.20
C ASN A 17 -1.33 -1.22 -12.63
N LYS A 18 -1.77 -0.10 -12.06
CA LYS A 18 -3.01 0.56 -12.44
C LYS A 18 -2.85 1.31 -13.76
N ASP A 19 -3.97 1.57 -14.43
CA ASP A 19 -4.00 2.30 -15.71
C ASP A 19 -3.42 3.72 -15.59
N ASN A 20 -3.55 4.36 -14.43
CA ASN A 20 -2.95 5.68 -14.14
C ASN A 20 -1.42 5.64 -13.89
N GLY A 21 -0.78 4.47 -14.03
CA GLY A 21 0.65 4.27 -13.84
C GLY A 21 1.07 4.00 -12.39
N THR A 22 0.14 4.05 -11.43
CA THR A 22 0.43 3.70 -10.03
C THR A 22 0.79 2.22 -9.94
N LYS A 23 1.94 1.93 -9.33
CA LYS A 23 2.34 0.57 -8.99
C LYS A 23 1.97 0.30 -7.54
N VAL A 24 1.28 -0.80 -7.29
CA VAL A 24 0.83 -1.17 -5.95
C VAL A 24 1.26 -2.60 -5.62
N ASN A 25 1.73 -2.80 -4.40
CA ASN A 25 1.96 -4.10 -3.80
C ASN A 25 0.98 -4.28 -2.63
N TYR A 26 0.17 -5.33 -2.69
CA TYR A 26 -0.85 -5.64 -1.68
C TYR A 26 -0.38 -6.73 -0.73
N PHE A 27 -0.57 -6.49 0.56
CA PHE A 27 -0.57 -7.51 1.60
C PHE A 27 -1.95 -7.53 2.25
N LEU A 28 -2.65 -8.66 2.09
CA LEU A 28 -4.02 -8.84 2.57
C LEU A 28 -4.01 -9.67 3.85
N TYR A 29 -4.62 -9.13 4.89
CA TYR A 29 -4.84 -9.81 6.17
C TYR A 29 -6.33 -9.81 6.49
N PRO A 30 -6.82 -10.71 7.36
CA PRO A 30 -8.25 -10.77 7.68
C PRO A 30 -8.80 -9.47 8.27
N GLU A 31 -8.00 -8.75 9.05
CA GLU A 31 -8.43 -7.55 9.77
C GLU A 31 -8.02 -6.23 9.11
N PHE A 32 -6.99 -6.23 8.27
CA PHE A 32 -6.47 -5.02 7.62
C PHE A 32 -5.70 -5.34 6.34
N GLU A 33 -5.35 -4.29 5.61
CA GLU A 33 -4.52 -4.40 4.41
C GLU A 33 -3.34 -3.43 4.50
N ILE A 34 -2.22 -3.80 3.87
CA ILE A 34 -1.09 -2.89 3.66
C ILE A 34 -0.86 -2.76 2.17
N HIS A 35 -0.92 -1.53 1.67
CA HIS A 35 -0.62 -1.20 0.28
C HIS A 35 0.67 -0.40 0.24
N GLN A 36 1.66 -0.88 -0.51
CA GLN A 36 2.83 -0.09 -0.84
C GLN A 36 2.66 0.48 -2.25
N ASN A 37 2.39 1.78 -2.33
CA ASN A 37 2.18 2.48 -3.60
C ASN A 37 3.45 3.20 -4.05
N VAL A 38 3.72 3.15 -5.35
CA VAL A 38 4.69 4.00 -6.04
C VAL A 38 3.94 4.77 -7.11
N LEU A 39 3.85 6.09 -6.91
CA LEU A 39 3.27 7.02 -7.86
C LEU A 39 4.41 7.65 -8.67
N PRO A 40 4.47 7.43 -10.00
CA PRO A 40 5.39 8.17 -10.86
C PRO A 40 5.14 9.69 -10.79
N ALA A 41 6.14 10.47 -11.22
CA ALA A 41 5.98 11.91 -11.34
C ALA A 41 4.79 12.23 -12.25
N ASN A 42 3.98 13.22 -11.85
CA ASN A 42 2.75 13.63 -12.52
C ASN A 42 1.60 12.59 -12.51
N THR A 43 1.70 11.53 -11.69
CA THR A 43 0.56 10.63 -11.42
C THR A 43 -0.28 11.15 -10.26
N ILE A 44 -1.60 11.13 -10.42
CA ILE A 44 -2.57 11.43 -9.37
C ILE A 44 -3.24 10.11 -8.98
N GLN A 45 -3.32 9.83 -7.67
CA GLN A 45 -4.12 8.70 -7.17
C GLN A 45 -5.61 9.01 -7.33
N ASP A 46 -6.38 8.04 -7.82
CA ASP A 46 -7.81 8.20 -8.09
C ASP A 46 -8.59 8.61 -6.85
N TRP A 47 -9.52 9.57 -7.01
CA TRP A 47 -10.38 10.05 -5.93
C TRP A 47 -11.38 8.99 -5.49
N HIS A 48 -11.41 8.72 -4.19
CA HIS A 48 -12.37 7.80 -3.58
C HIS A 48 -12.57 8.12 -2.09
N LYS A 49 -13.51 7.43 -1.45
CA LYS A 49 -13.76 7.51 0.00
C LYS A 49 -14.00 6.13 0.58
N HIS A 50 -13.64 5.94 1.84
CA HIS A 50 -14.03 4.78 2.62
C HIS A 50 -15.13 5.16 3.61
N GLN A 51 -16.10 4.25 3.81
CA GLN A 51 -17.20 4.44 4.77
C GLN A 51 -17.00 3.60 6.03
N ALA A 52 -16.43 2.40 5.91
CA ALA A 52 -16.28 1.44 7.00
C ALA A 52 -14.82 1.18 7.38
N ILE A 53 -13.86 1.72 6.62
CA ILE A 53 -12.43 1.44 6.76
C ILE A 53 -11.71 2.76 7.02
N GLU A 54 -10.86 2.78 8.03
CA GLU A 54 -9.88 3.84 8.24
C GLU A 54 -8.65 3.59 7.35
N GLU A 55 -8.22 4.62 6.63
CA GLU A 55 -6.99 4.56 5.83
C GLU A 55 -5.92 5.47 6.47
N ILE A 56 -4.72 4.92 6.65
CA ILE A 56 -3.56 5.64 7.18
C ILE A 56 -2.50 5.69 6.08
N ILE A 57 -2.13 6.91 5.68
CA ILE A 57 -1.12 7.15 4.66
C ILE A 57 0.20 7.56 5.32
N VAL A 58 1.27 6.81 5.02
CA VAL A 58 2.61 7.12 5.49
C VAL A 58 3.52 7.38 4.29
N PRO A 59 3.84 8.65 3.98
CA PRO A 59 4.84 8.97 2.96
C PRO A 59 6.21 8.45 3.41
N THR A 60 6.80 7.56 2.61
CA THR A 60 8.10 6.94 2.94
C THR A 60 9.25 7.50 2.11
N LYS A 61 8.95 8.08 0.94
CA LYS A 61 9.92 8.70 0.04
C LYS A 61 9.24 9.74 -0.83
N GLY A 62 9.91 10.86 -1.02
CA GLY A 62 9.64 11.84 -2.08
C GLY A 62 10.93 12.16 -2.83
N MET A 63 10.81 12.69 -4.04
CA MET A 63 11.91 13.29 -4.80
C MET A 63 11.50 14.68 -5.24
#